data_AF-A0A820MB29-F1
#
_entry.id   AF-A0A820MB29-F1
#
_cell.length_a   1.000
_cell.length_b   1.000
_cell.length_c   1.000
_cell.angle_alpha   90.00
_cell.angle_beta   90.00
_cell.angle_gamma   90.00
#
_symmetry.space_group_name_H-M   'P 1'
#
loop_
_entity.id
_entity.type
_entity.pdbx_description
1 polymer ?
#
loop_
_entity_poly.entity_id
_entity_poly.type
_entity_poly.pdbx_seq_one_letter_code
_entity_poly.pdbx_strand_id
1 'polypeptide(L)'
;RNSGGLYFRYIDDIFITINWPARHLLKQIERWNKFDENINLSANIGSIVNFLDLNMENRDGQLYTTVFQKPSYEPYYLPFNSIHPLHMKKNIPFAMLLRAIRYSSTFKSYLNECEKLRMALLLNKYPTKIIDEQFNNMLLKFNVNEPLTFNNYVSYRQAVINYPIK
;
A
#
# COMPACT_ATOMS: atom_id res chain seq x y z
N ARG A 1 24.76 22.95 3.06
CA ARG A 1 23.58 22.61 3.88
C ARG A 1 23.12 21.23 3.43
N ASN A 2 23.24 20.23 4.31
CA ASN A 2 22.78 18.86 4.02
C ASN A 2 21.29 18.91 3.74
N SER A 3 20.94 18.87 2.46
CA SER A 3 19.58 18.76 1.97
C SER A 3 18.97 17.49 2.57
N GLY A 4 17.99 17.66 3.46
CA GLY A 4 17.20 16.54 3.95
C GLY A 4 16.62 15.76 2.77
N GLY A 5 16.64 14.44 2.88
CA GLY A 5 16.07 13.51 1.92
C GLY A 5 15.87 12.17 2.62
N LEU A 6 14.82 11.45 2.25
CA LEU A 6 14.58 10.11 2.75
C LEU A 6 15.27 9.13 1.80
N TYR A 7 15.94 8.14 2.36
CA TYR A 7 16.46 6.99 1.62
C TYR A 7 15.91 5.72 2.28
N PHE A 8 15.16 4.95 1.50
CA PHE A 8 14.67 3.65 1.91
C PHE A 8 15.05 2.61 0.86
N ARG A 9 15.40 1.42 1.34
CA ARG A 9 15.77 0.29 0.49
C ARG A 9 15.00 -0.95 0.96
N TYR A 10 14.40 -1.66 0.01
CA TYR A 10 13.79 -2.97 0.20
C TYR A 10 14.39 -3.94 -0.82
N ILE A 11 15.30 -4.81 -0.36
CA ILE A 11 16.08 -5.71 -1.23
C ILE A 11 16.79 -4.92 -2.33
N ASP A 12 16.29 -4.97 -3.57
CA ASP A 12 16.86 -4.29 -4.73
C ASP A 12 16.11 -2.98 -5.08
N ASP A 13 14.93 -2.78 -4.50
CA ASP A 13 14.10 -1.61 -4.75
C ASP A 13 14.53 -0.45 -3.84
N ILE A 14 14.73 0.73 -4.44
CA ILE A 14 15.16 1.94 -3.76
C ILE A 14 14.08 3.01 -3.89
N PHE A 15 13.74 3.65 -2.78
CA PHE A 15 12.88 4.83 -2.73
C PHE A 15 13.63 6.01 -2.13
N ILE A 16 13.63 7.14 -2.84
CA ILE A 16 14.34 8.35 -2.44
C ILE A 16 13.42 9.55 -2.54
N THR A 17 13.44 10.41 -1.52
CA THR A 17 12.95 11.78 -1.63
C THR A 17 14.12 12.75 -1.60
N ILE A 18 14.07 13.77 -2.45
CA ILE A 18 15.11 14.79 -2.55
C ILE A 18 14.51 16.18 -2.51
N ASN A 19 15.27 17.11 -1.96
CA ASN A 19 15.00 18.55 -2.06
C ASN A 19 15.92 19.23 -3.09
N TRP A 20 16.41 18.46 -4.07
CA TRP A 20 17.28 18.93 -5.14
C TRP A 20 16.50 19.19 -6.42
N PRO A 21 17.00 20.06 -7.31
CA PRO A 21 16.49 20.10 -8.67
C PRO A 21 16.72 18.74 -9.36
N ALA A 22 15.70 18.25 -10.08
CA ALA A 22 15.71 16.91 -10.70
C ALA A 22 16.96 16.62 -11.56
N ARG A 23 17.51 17.64 -12.24
CA ARG A 23 18.76 17.52 -13.03
C ARG A 23 19.96 16.98 -12.22
N HIS A 24 20.05 17.32 -10.94
CA HIS A 24 21.14 16.85 -10.08
C HIS A 24 20.97 15.37 -9.74
N LEU A 25 19.72 14.92 -9.54
CA LEU A 25 19.41 13.51 -9.34
C LEU A 25 19.72 12.68 -10.58
N LEU A 26 19.30 13.14 -11.75
CA LEU A 26 19.58 12.46 -13.01
C LEU A 26 21.10 12.27 -13.23
N LYS A 27 21.87 13.34 -13.05
CA LYS A 27 23.35 13.26 -13.13
C LYS A 27 23.94 12.32 -12.07
N GLN A 28 23.32 12.21 -10.90
CA GLN A 28 23.77 11.30 -9.85
C GLN A 28 23.45 9.84 -10.17
N ILE A 29 22.28 9.56 -10.76
CA ILE A 29 21.92 8.22 -11.25
C ILE A 29 22.85 7.78 -12.38
N GLU A 30 23.17 8.67 -13.32
CA GLU A 30 24.17 8.39 -14.36
C GLU A 30 25.55 8.04 -13.79
N ARG A 31 25.94 8.67 -12.68
CA ARG A 31 27.19 8.34 -11.99
C ARG A 31 27.11 6.98 -11.30
N TRP A 32 25.98 6.66 -10.66
CA TRP A 32 25.78 5.36 -10.01
C TRP A 32 25.78 4.21 -11.02
N ASN A 33 25.19 4.40 -12.20
CA ASN A 33 25.20 3.42 -13.29
C ASN A 33 26.58 3.21 -13.95
N LYS A 34 27.60 3.98 -13.55
CA LYS A 34 29.00 3.78 -13.98
C LYS A 34 29.85 3.04 -12.95
N PHE A 35 29.28 2.72 -11.78
CA PHE A 35 30.04 2.12 -10.70
C PHE A 35 30.32 0.63 -10.95
N ASP A 36 29.40 -0.09 -11.59
CA ASP A 36 29.54 -1.50 -11.93
C ASP A 36 28.87 -1.76 -13.28
N GLU A 37 29.57 -2.41 -14.21
CA GLU A 37 29.06 -2.69 -15.56
C GLU A 37 27.88 -3.66 -15.58
N ASN A 38 27.73 -4.49 -14.54
CA ASN A 38 26.67 -5.48 -14.41
C ASN A 38 25.44 -4.95 -13.69
N ILE A 39 25.50 -3.76 -13.08
CA ILE A 39 24.41 -3.19 -12.29
C ILE A 39 23.96 -1.85 -12.88
N ASN A 40 22.75 -1.84 -13.43
CA ASN A 40 22.10 -0.63 -13.94
C ASN A 40 20.85 -0.29 -13.13
N LEU A 41 20.80 0.91 -12.58
CA LEU A 41 19.62 1.48 -11.93
C LEU A 41 18.69 2.05 -13.00
N SER A 42 17.45 1.57 -12.99
CA SER A 42 16.32 2.20 -13.67
C SER A 42 15.56 3.07 -12.67
N ALA A 43 15.31 4.34 -13.01
CA ALA A 43 14.67 5.29 -12.12
C ALA A 43 13.36 5.81 -12.71
N ASN A 44 12.30 5.79 -11.90
CA ASN A 44 11.06 6.51 -12.16
C ASN A 44 11.03 7.74 -11.25
N ILE A 45 11.01 8.94 -11.84
CA ILE A 45 11.17 10.21 -11.12
C ILE A 45 9.98 11.09 -11.43
N GLY A 46 9.29 11.55 -10.39
CA GLY A 46 8.15 12.45 -10.52
C GLY A 46 7.57 12.83 -9.17
N SER A 47 6.51 13.65 -9.20
CA SER A 47 5.68 13.90 -8.01
C SER A 47 4.80 12.69 -7.66
N ILE A 48 4.56 11.79 -8.61
CA ILE A 48 3.83 10.54 -8.43
C ILE A 48 4.73 9.40 -8.87
N VAL A 49 4.96 8.43 -7.98
CA VAL A 49 5.77 7.23 -8.27
C VAL A 49 5.15 6.00 -7.61
N ASN A 50 5.36 4.85 -8.23
CA ASN A 50 4.97 3.57 -7.65
C ASN A 50 6.19 2.92 -6.98
N PHE A 51 6.01 2.37 -5.78
CA PHE A 51 7.03 1.62 -5.05
C PHE A 51 6.38 0.43 -4.38
N LEU A 52 6.79 -0.79 -4.76
CA LEU A 52 6.15 -2.03 -4.32
C LEU A 52 4.63 -1.98 -4.56
N ASP A 53 3.86 -2.12 -3.48
CA ASP A 53 2.40 -2.10 -3.46
C ASP A 53 1.79 -0.70 -3.24
N LEU A 54 2.61 0.36 -3.26
CA LEU A 54 2.21 1.72 -2.97
C LEU A 54 2.30 2.61 -4.21
N ASN A 55 1.26 3.41 -4.44
CA ASN A 55 1.33 4.59 -5.28
C ASN A 55 1.50 5.79 -4.34
N MET A 56 2.58 6.53 -4.52
CA MET A 56 2.98 7.62 -3.66
C MET A 56 2.95 8.92 -4.44
N GLU A 57 2.23 9.90 -3.90
CA GLU A 57 2.08 11.23 -4.47
C GLU A 57 2.61 12.26 -3.47
N ASN A 58 3.57 13.06 -3.90
CA ASN A 58 4.03 14.22 -3.16
C ASN A 58 3.14 15.42 -3.49
N ARG A 59 2.41 15.90 -2.49
CA ARG A 59 1.64 17.15 -2.55
C ARG A 59 2.29 18.14 -1.60
N ASP A 60 3.03 19.09 -2.17
CA ASP A 60 3.66 20.20 -1.44
C ASP A 60 4.51 19.78 -0.22
N GLY A 61 5.27 18.68 -0.38
CA GLY A 61 6.17 18.14 0.65
C GLY A 61 5.52 17.10 1.56
N GLN A 62 4.24 16.80 1.39
CA GLN A 62 3.54 15.73 2.10
C GLN A 62 3.31 14.53 1.18
N LEU A 63 3.70 13.34 1.65
CA LEU A 63 3.48 12.10 0.91
C LEU A 63 2.09 11.54 1.20
N TYR A 64 1.31 11.38 0.15
CA TYR A 64 0.03 10.69 0.15
C TYR A 64 0.20 9.34 -0.52
N THR A 65 -0.31 8.30 0.13
CA THR A 65 -0.21 6.93 -0.37
C THR A 65 -1.57 6.34 -0.70
N THR A 66 -1.62 5.52 -1.73
CA THR A 66 -2.75 4.64 -2.07
C THR A 66 -2.24 3.25 -2.44
N VAL A 67 -3.12 2.25 -2.46
CA VAL A 67 -2.76 0.93 -2.98
C VAL A 67 -2.43 1.04 -4.47
N PHE A 68 -1.27 0.54 -4.87
CA PHE A 68 -0.91 0.34 -6.27
C PHE A 68 -1.22 -1.09 -6.70
N GLN A 69 -1.76 -1.21 -7.90
CA GLN A 69 -1.98 -2.47 -8.61
C GLN A 69 -1.36 -2.29 -9.99
N LYS A 70 -0.61 -3.29 -10.45
CA LYS A 70 -0.03 -3.28 -11.81
C LYS A 70 -1.17 -3.21 -12.84
N PRO A 71 -0.95 -2.62 -14.04
CA PRO A 71 -1.99 -2.58 -15.08
C PRO A 71 -2.52 -3.95 -15.50
N SER A 72 -1.69 -4.99 -15.37
CA SER A 72 -2.04 -6.39 -15.63
C SER A 72 -2.72 -7.09 -14.44
N TYR A 73 -3.08 -6.36 -13.39
CA TYR A 73 -3.69 -6.93 -12.20
C TYR A 73 -5.11 -7.41 -12.52
N GLU A 74 -5.36 -8.68 -12.26
CA GLU A 74 -6.70 -9.24 -12.23
C GLU A 74 -7.19 -9.28 -10.77
N PRO A 75 -8.49 -9.03 -10.51
CA PRO A 75 -9.08 -9.13 -9.18
C PRO A 75 -9.25 -10.60 -8.76
N TYR A 76 -8.20 -11.41 -8.90
CA TYR A 76 -8.18 -12.82 -8.59
C TYR A 76 -7.67 -13.04 -7.17
N TYR A 77 -8.54 -13.64 -6.35
CA TYR A 77 -8.19 -14.17 -5.05
C TYR A 77 -8.47 -15.66 -5.05
N LEU A 78 -7.92 -16.39 -4.08
CA LEU A 78 -8.27 -17.80 -3.89
C LEU A 78 -9.80 -17.94 -3.80
N PRO A 79 -10.46 -18.62 -4.77
CA PRO A 79 -11.91 -18.69 -4.81
C PRO A 79 -12.49 -19.36 -3.57
N PHE A 80 -13.63 -18.88 -3.08
CA PHE A 80 -14.18 -19.40 -1.81
C PHE A 80 -14.58 -20.88 -1.90
N ASN A 81 -15.02 -21.34 -3.07
CA ASN A 81 -15.42 -22.72 -3.34
C ASN A 81 -14.24 -23.69 -3.60
N SER A 82 -13.00 -23.20 -3.55
CA SER A 82 -11.82 -24.03 -3.75
C SER A 82 -11.57 -24.99 -2.56
N ILE A 83 -10.86 -26.11 -2.82
CA ILE A 83 -10.54 -27.18 -1.85
C ILE A 83 -9.34 -26.77 -0.97
N HIS A 84 -9.40 -25.58 -0.39
CA HIS A 84 -8.41 -25.08 0.56
C HIS A 84 -9.03 -24.95 1.95
N PRO A 85 -8.21 -25.03 3.01
CA PRO A 85 -8.68 -24.83 4.38
C PRO A 85 -9.47 -23.54 4.55
N LEU A 86 -10.58 -23.60 5.28
CA LEU A 86 -11.47 -22.45 5.46
C LEU A 86 -10.76 -21.25 6.10
N HIS A 87 -9.83 -21.49 7.03
CA HIS A 87 -9.08 -20.43 7.69
C HIS A 87 -8.25 -19.60 6.72
N MET A 88 -7.66 -20.21 5.67
CA MET A 88 -6.90 -19.48 4.64
C MET A 88 -7.81 -18.54 3.85
N LYS A 89 -8.96 -19.06 3.42
CA LYS A 89 -9.97 -18.27 2.70
C LYS A 89 -10.50 -17.13 3.57
N LYS A 90 -10.89 -17.40 4.82
CA LYS A 90 -11.33 -16.36 5.76
C LYS A 90 -10.25 -15.30 6.03
N ASN A 91 -8.97 -15.67 6.01
CA ASN A 91 -7.89 -14.70 6.24
C ASN A 91 -7.68 -13.72 5.07
N ILE A 92 -8.17 -14.02 3.86
CA ILE A 92 -7.99 -13.15 2.70
C ILE A 92 -8.70 -11.79 2.87
N PRO A 93 -10.02 -11.73 3.13
CA PRO A 93 -10.69 -10.44 3.40
C PRO A 93 -10.04 -9.64 4.53
N PHE A 94 -9.63 -10.34 5.61
CA PHE A 94 -8.94 -9.73 6.74
C PHE A 94 -7.63 -9.06 6.30
N ALA A 95 -6.75 -9.80 5.63
CA ALA A 95 -5.44 -9.32 5.22
C ALA A 95 -5.53 -8.19 4.19
N MET A 96 -6.50 -8.28 3.28
CA MET A 96 -6.69 -7.25 2.27
C MET A 96 -7.25 -5.95 2.85
N LEU A 97 -8.16 -6.01 3.82
CA LEU A 97 -8.62 -4.79 4.49
C LEU A 97 -7.49 -4.15 5.32
N LEU A 98 -6.67 -4.96 5.98
CA LEU A 98 -5.48 -4.49 6.68
C LEU A 98 -4.53 -3.73 5.73
N ARG A 99 -4.28 -4.29 4.54
CA ARG A 99 -3.51 -3.63 3.48
C ARG A 99 -4.16 -2.31 3.07
N ALA A 100 -5.47 -2.29 2.84
CA ALA A 100 -6.20 -1.10 2.42
C ALA A 100 -6.05 0.06 3.42
N ILE A 101 -6.17 -0.21 4.73
CA ILE A 101 -5.96 0.81 5.78
C ILE A 101 -4.51 1.30 5.82
N ARG A 102 -3.54 0.37 5.86
CA ARG A 102 -2.12 0.74 5.96
C ARG A 102 -1.68 1.61 4.79
N TYR A 103 -2.14 1.28 3.58
CA TYR A 103 -1.64 1.91 2.36
C TYR A 103 -2.42 3.16 1.95
N SER A 104 -3.65 3.34 2.40
CA SER A 104 -4.46 4.51 2.05
C SER A 104 -4.25 5.67 3.03
N SER A 105 -3.59 6.74 2.62
CA SER A 105 -3.34 7.90 3.50
C SER A 105 -4.59 8.72 3.83
N THR A 106 -5.63 8.65 3.01
CA THR A 106 -6.89 9.39 3.23
C THR A 106 -8.09 8.46 3.38
N PHE A 107 -9.12 8.93 4.09
CA PHE A 107 -10.37 8.19 4.24
C PHE A 107 -11.04 7.93 2.87
N LYS A 108 -10.99 8.91 1.95
CA LYS A 108 -11.52 8.74 0.59
C LYS A 108 -10.80 7.64 -0.18
N SER A 109 -9.47 7.60 -0.14
CA SER A 109 -8.70 6.52 -0.79
C SER A 109 -9.00 5.15 -0.18
N TYR A 110 -9.20 5.10 1.14
CA TYR A 110 -9.58 3.87 1.84
C TYR A 110 -10.95 3.36 1.41
N LEU A 111 -11.97 4.23 1.35
CA LEU A 111 -13.30 3.83 0.87
C LEU A 111 -13.25 3.29 -0.56
N ASN A 112 -12.53 3.98 -1.45
CA ASN A 112 -12.36 3.51 -2.83
C ASN A 112 -11.71 2.11 -2.87
N GLU A 113 -10.73 1.85 -2.00
CA GLU A 113 -10.07 0.55 -1.93
C GLU A 113 -10.99 -0.52 -1.34
N CYS A 114 -11.80 -0.19 -0.33
CA CYS A 114 -12.81 -1.09 0.23
C CYS A 114 -13.83 -1.53 -0.81
N GLU A 115 -14.31 -0.62 -1.66
CA GLU A 115 -15.25 -0.94 -2.73
C GLU A 115 -14.62 -1.89 -3.75
N LYS A 116 -13.40 -1.60 -4.21
CA LYS A 116 -12.65 -2.49 -5.11
C LYS A 116 -12.45 -3.88 -4.49
N LEU A 117 -12.07 -3.93 -3.22
CA LEU A 117 -11.85 -5.16 -2.49
C LEU A 117 -13.13 -5.98 -2.36
N ARG A 118 -14.25 -5.35 -1.97
CA ARG A 118 -15.56 -6.02 -1.88
C ARG A 118 -15.96 -6.62 -3.22
N MET A 119 -15.84 -5.85 -4.30
CA MET A 119 -16.15 -6.32 -5.64
C MET A 119 -15.30 -7.53 -6.03
N ALA A 120 -13.98 -7.45 -5.81
CA ALA A 120 -13.07 -8.56 -6.10
C ALA A 120 -13.39 -9.81 -5.27
N LEU A 121 -13.69 -9.68 -3.97
CA LEU A 121 -14.07 -10.82 -3.12
C LEU A 121 -15.39 -11.47 -3.58
N LEU A 122 -16.39 -10.68 -3.95
CA LEU A 122 -17.65 -11.18 -4.48
C LEU A 122 -17.46 -11.93 -5.81
N LEU A 123 -16.61 -11.41 -6.71
CA LEU A 123 -16.24 -12.11 -7.96
C LEU A 123 -15.60 -13.47 -7.67
N ASN A 124 -14.80 -13.57 -6.60
CA ASN A 124 -14.19 -14.81 -6.12
C ASN A 124 -15.10 -15.65 -5.20
N LYS A 125 -16.42 -15.41 -5.25
CA LYS A 125 -17.47 -16.21 -4.58
C LYS A 125 -17.45 -16.16 -3.05
N TYR A 126 -16.83 -15.15 -2.44
CA TYR A 126 -16.90 -14.97 -1.00
C TYR A 126 -18.32 -14.58 -0.57
N PRO A 127 -18.94 -15.28 0.41
CA PRO A 127 -20.22 -14.86 0.96
C PRO A 127 -20.10 -13.51 1.66
N THR A 128 -21.06 -12.60 1.44
CA THR A 128 -21.05 -11.25 2.04
C THR A 128 -20.89 -11.28 3.55
N LYS A 129 -21.55 -12.22 4.23
CA LYS A 129 -21.42 -12.42 5.68
C LYS A 129 -19.98 -12.67 6.13
N ILE A 130 -19.21 -13.44 5.36
CA ILE A 130 -17.79 -13.71 5.65
C ILE A 130 -16.94 -12.46 5.41
N ILE A 131 -17.25 -11.69 4.36
CA ILE A 131 -16.55 -10.42 4.08
C ILE A 131 -16.76 -9.47 5.26
N ASP A 132 -18.02 -9.26 5.67
CA ASP A 132 -18.39 -8.37 6.77
C ASP A 132 -17.79 -8.82 8.11
N GLU A 133 -17.88 -10.12 8.43
CA GLU A 133 -17.30 -10.72 9.62
C GLU A 133 -15.80 -10.45 9.69
N GLN A 134 -15.07 -10.70 8.60
CA GLN A 134 -13.62 -10.56 8.58
C GLN A 134 -13.15 -9.10 8.53
N PHE A 135 -13.94 -8.21 7.92
CA PHE A 135 -13.71 -6.77 7.99
C PHE A 135 -13.85 -6.27 9.43
N ASN A 136 -14.91 -6.67 10.12
CA ASN A 136 -15.12 -6.32 11.53
C ASN A 136 -14.03 -6.91 12.42
N ASN A 137 -13.66 -8.19 12.23
CA ASN A 137 -12.57 -8.81 12.99
C ASN A 137 -11.25 -8.07 12.82
N MET A 138 -10.96 -7.55 11.62
CA MET A 138 -9.78 -6.74 11.38
C MET A 138 -9.82 -5.45 12.19
N LEU A 139 -10.91 -4.69 12.11
CA LEU A 139 -11.09 -3.45 12.87
C LEU A 139 -10.98 -3.68 14.38
N LEU A 140 -11.66 -4.70 14.91
CA LEU A 140 -11.62 -5.07 16.33
C LEU A 140 -10.22 -5.47 16.80
N LYS A 141 -9.43 -6.16 15.97
CA LYS A 141 -8.03 -6.51 16.31
C LYS A 141 -7.18 -5.29 16.61
N PHE A 142 -7.47 -4.15 15.98
CA PHE A 142 -6.76 -2.89 16.19
C PHE A 142 -7.54 -1.91 17.07
N ASN A 143 -8.46 -2.41 17.90
CA ASN A 143 -9.29 -1.64 18.84
C ASN A 143 -10.15 -0.55 18.18
N VAL A 144 -10.54 -0.74 16.92
CA VAL A 144 -11.48 0.13 16.22
C VAL A 144 -12.90 -0.38 16.51
N ASN A 145 -13.53 0.19 17.54
CA ASN A 145 -14.86 -0.23 18.03
C ASN A 145 -16.01 0.63 17.49
N GLU A 146 -15.69 1.58 16.60
CA GLU A 146 -16.65 2.51 16.01
C GLU A 146 -16.45 2.55 14.47
N PRO A 147 -17.45 3.00 13.71
CA PRO A 147 -17.28 3.20 12.28
C PRO A 147 -16.14 4.17 11.96
N LEU A 148 -15.34 3.83 10.96
CA LEU A 148 -14.35 4.75 10.42
C LEU A 148 -15.06 5.89 9.70
N THR A 149 -14.66 7.11 10.02
CA THR A 149 -15.15 8.37 9.46
C THR A 149 -13.97 9.21 9.01
N PHE A 150 -14.25 10.29 8.28
CA PHE A 150 -13.23 11.26 7.89
C PHE A 150 -12.41 11.78 9.09
N ASN A 151 -13.07 11.96 10.24
CA ASN A 151 -12.46 12.59 11.43
C ASN A 151 -11.56 11.64 12.21
N ASN A 152 -11.91 10.35 12.32
CA ASN A 152 -11.16 9.39 13.13
C ASN A 152 -10.18 8.51 12.33
N TYR A 153 -10.31 8.48 10.99
CA TYR A 153 -9.56 7.57 10.14
C TYR A 153 -8.04 7.67 10.28
N VAL A 154 -7.49 8.90 10.30
CA VAL A 154 -6.04 9.12 10.33
C VAL A 154 -5.43 8.55 11.62
N SER A 155 -6.10 8.79 12.76
CA SER A 155 -5.66 8.29 14.07
C SER A 155 -5.66 6.76 14.12
N TYR A 156 -6.75 6.11 13.66
CA TYR A 156 -6.82 4.65 13.63
C TYR A 156 -5.84 4.03 12.64
N ARG A 157 -5.68 4.62 11.45
CA ARG A 157 -4.66 4.20 10.50
C ARG A 157 -3.27 4.22 11.14
N GLN A 158 -2.94 5.28 11.88
CA GLN A 158 -1.64 5.37 12.54
C GLN A 158 -1.47 4.27 13.59
N ALA A 159 -2.51 3.94 14.35
CA ALA A 159 -2.49 2.82 15.30
C ALA A 159 -2.25 1.47 14.57
N VAL A 160 -2.90 1.26 13.44
CA VAL A 160 -2.72 0.05 12.61
C VAL A 160 -1.30 -0.04 12.04
N ILE A 161 -0.70 1.07 11.60
CA ILE A 161 0.67 1.12 11.08
C ILE A 161 1.70 0.86 12.18
N ASN A 162 1.48 1.43 13.36
CA ASN A 162 2.39 1.29 14.51
C ASN A 162 2.27 -0.07 15.20
N TYR A 163 1.25 -0.87 14.86
CA TYR A 163 1.08 -2.18 15.45
C TYR A 163 2.24 -3.11 15.05
N PRO A 164 2.97 -3.69 16.02
CA PRO A 164 4.11 -4.54 15.72
C PRO A 164 3.64 -5.79 14.98
N ILE A 165 4.23 -6.05 13.82
CA ILE A 165 4.06 -7.33 13.12
C ILE A 165 4.90 -8.33 13.92
N LYS A 166 4.21 -9.20 14.68
CA LYS A 166 4.83 -10.34 15.38
C LYS A 166 5.29 -11.39 14.38
#